data_AF-A0A3P6FBM5-F1
#
_entry.id   AF-A0A3P6FBM5-F1
#
_cell.length_a   1.000
_cell.length_b   1.000
_cell.length_c   1.000
_cell.angle_alpha   90.00
_cell.angle_beta   90.00
_cell.angle_gamma   90.00
#
_symmetry.space_group_name_H-M   'P 1'
#
loop_
_entity.id
_entity.type
_entity.pdbx_description
1 polymer ?
#
loop_
_entity_poly.entity_id
_entity_poly.type
_entity_poly.pdbx_seq_one_letter_code
_entity_poly.pdbx_strand_id
1 'polypeptide(L)' 'RTDGNAKPCVFSMQMDASWKSSREEMGFGWSLHRREGTQIMHGSSAEAPMNSILEAEAIALL' A
#
# COMPACT_ATOMS: atom_id res chain seq x y z
N ARG A 1 0.69 41.22 6.46
CA ARG A 1 -0.03 40.29 5.54
C ARG A 1 0.62 38.93 5.78
N THR A 2 0.12 38.20 6.77
CA THR A 2 0.70 36.92 7.25
C THR A 2 0.32 35.84 6.26
N ASP A 3 1.33 35.15 5.75
CA ASP A 3 1.19 34.06 4.79
C ASP A 3 0.20 33.02 5.29
N GLY A 4 -0.81 32.76 4.45
CA GLY A 4 -1.93 31.91 4.79
C GLY A 4 -1.50 30.48 5.06
N ASN A 5 -1.81 30.02 6.27
CA ASN A 5 -2.13 28.64 6.66
C ASN A 5 -2.00 27.60 5.52
N ALA A 6 -0.78 27.12 5.25
CA ALA A 6 -0.57 26.02 4.33
C ALA A 6 -1.20 24.77 4.95
N LYS A 7 -2.30 24.29 4.36
CA LYS A 7 -2.96 23.07 4.80
C LYS A 7 -1.95 21.91 4.69
N PRO A 8 -1.79 21.07 5.73
CA PRO A 8 -0.87 19.95 5.67
C PRO A 8 -1.29 19.00 4.53
N CYS A 9 -0.33 18.65 3.68
CA CYS A 9 -0.52 17.63 2.67
C CYS A 9 -0.56 16.27 3.36
N VAL A 10 -1.77 15.76 3.58
CA VAL A 10 -2.00 14.44 4.17
C VAL A 10 -2.27 13.45 3.04
N PHE A 11 -1.59 12.32 3.10
CA PHE A 11 -1.75 11.20 2.18
C PHE A 11 -2.14 9.95 2.96
N SER A 12 -2.92 9.07 2.35
CA SER A 12 -3.29 7.77 2.88
C SER A 12 -2.86 6.68 1.92
N MET A 13 -2.06 5.73 2.41
CA MET A 13 -1.66 4.52 1.71
C MET A 13 -2.64 3.40 2.08
N GLN A 14 -3.12 2.66 1.09
CA GLN A 14 -3.83 1.39 1.29
C GLN A 14 -2.99 0.29 0.66
N MET A 15 -2.78 -0.79 1.41
CA MET A 15 -2.06 -1.99 1.01
C MET A 15 -2.99 -3.19 1.22
N ASP A 16 -2.93 -4.17 0.33
CA ASP A 16 -3.65 -5.43 0.46
C ASP A 16 -2.81 -6.57 -0.13
N ALA A 17 -2.69 -7.68 0.60
CA ALA A 17 -1.87 -8.81 0.22
C ALA A 17 -2.75 -10.06 -0.02
N SER A 18 -2.45 -10.81 -1.08
CA SER A 18 -3.19 -11.99 -1.52
C SER A 18 -2.31 -13.24 -1.49
N TRP A 19 -2.38 -13.98 -0.39
CA TRP A 19 -1.65 -15.24 -0.19
C TRP A 19 -2.55 -16.46 -0.38
N LYS A 20 -2.07 -17.49 -1.08
CA LYS A 20 -2.84 -18.74 -1.27
C LYS A 20 -2.15 -19.97 -0.70
N SER A 21 -0.85 -20.12 -0.92
CA SER A 21 -0.07 -21.22 -0.34
C SER A 21 1.43 -20.90 -0.35
N SER A 22 2.22 -21.65 0.41
CA SER A 22 3.67 -21.49 0.48
C SER A 22 4.44 -21.92 -0.77
N ARG A 23 3.73 -22.38 -1.80
CA ARG A 23 4.30 -22.79 -3.09
C ARG A 23 4.02 -21.82 -4.23
N GLU A 24 3.08 -20.91 -4.00
CA GLU A 24 2.69 -19.89 -4.98
C GLU A 24 3.28 -18.55 -4.56
N GLU A 25 3.60 -17.72 -5.55
CA GLU A 25 4.02 -16.34 -5.31
C GLU A 25 2.91 -15.57 -4.58
N MET A 26 3.32 -14.67 -3.69
CA MET A 26 2.41 -13.73 -3.05
C MET A 26 2.17 -12.56 -4.01
N GLY A 27 0.91 -12.17 -4.22
CA GLY A 27 0.58 -10.91 -4.90
C GLY A 27 0.15 -9.84 -3.91
N PHE A 28 0.63 -8.60 -4.05
CA PHE A 28 0.13 -7.47 -3.26
C PHE A 28 -0.20 -6.27 -4.13
N GLY A 29 -1.21 -5.53 -3.69
CA GLY A 29 -1.70 -4.32 -4.33
C GLY A 29 -1.59 -3.12 -3.41
N TRP A 30 -1.39 -1.94 -4.00
CA TRP A 30 -1.28 -0.70 -3.26
C TRP A 30 -1.94 0.47 -3.96
N SER A 31 -2.40 1.44 -3.17
CA SER A 31 -2.90 2.70 -3.68
C SER A 31 -2.63 3.86 -2.73
N LEU A 32 -2.17 4.96 -3.30
CA LEU A 32 -1.90 6.21 -2.60
C LEU A 32 -3.02 7.20 -2.91
N HIS A 33 -3.64 7.73 -1.87
CA HIS A 33 -4.69 8.73 -1.97
C HIS A 33 -4.28 10.02 -1.28
N ARG A 34 -4.76 11.13 -1.82
CA ARG A 34 -4.77 12.40 -1.10
C ARG A 34 -5.93 12.43 -0.12
N ARG A 35 -5.83 13.23 0.94
CA ARG A 35 -6.89 13.39 1.95
C ARG A 35 -8.29 13.67 1.36
N GLU A 36 -8.36 14.34 0.21
CA GLU A 36 -9.63 14.63 -0.47
C GLU A 36 -10.27 13.38 -1.13
N GLY A 37 -9.67 12.20 -0.99
CA GLY A 37 -10.13 10.94 -1.57
C GLY A 37 -9.67 10.71 -3.00
N THR A 38 -8.92 11.65 -3.59
CA THR A 38 -8.35 11.49 -4.92
C THR A 38 -7.23 10.44 -4.89
N GLN A 39 -7.39 9.35 -5.63
CA GLN A 39 -6.31 8.41 -5.90
C GLN A 39 -5.24 9.10 -6.74
N ILE A 40 -4.00 9.07 -6.27
CA ILE A 40 -2.85 9.69 -6.93
C ILE A 40 -2.13 8.64 -7.76
N MET A 41 -1.88 7.48 -7.17
CA MET A 41 -1.15 6.37 -7.78
C MET A 41 -1.67 5.06 -7.22
N HIS A 42 -1.47 3.99 -7.98
CA HIS A 42 -1.71 2.64 -7.54
C HIS A 42 -0.74 1.69 -8.26
N GLY A 43 -0.60 0.49 -7.72
CA GLY A 43 0.25 -0.53 -8.30
C GLY A 43 -0.05 -1.90 -7.73
N SER A 44 0.58 -2.89 -8.32
CA SER A 44 0.55 -4.27 -7.85
C SER A 44 1.88 -4.94 -8.20
N SER A 45 2.31 -5.88 -7.38
CA SER A 45 3.48 -6.70 -7.64
C SER A 45 3.25 -8.14 -7.17
N ALA A 46 4.05 -9.05 -7.70
CA ALA A 46 4.23 -10.38 -7.16
C ALA A 46 5.60 -10.45 -6.48
N GLU A 47 5.69 -11.21 -5.39
CA GLU A 47 6.91 -11.46 -4.63
C GLU A 47 7.09 -12.97 -4.42
N ALA A 48 8.33 -13.36 -4.10
CA ALA A 48 8.68 -14.75 -3.89
C ALA A 48 7.71 -15.48 -2.94
N PRO A 49 7.53 -16.81 -3.09
CA PRO A 49 6.67 -17.59 -2.22
C PRO A 49 7.01 -17.40 -0.73
N MET A 50 5.98 -17.16 0.08
CA MET A 50 6.11 -16.91 1.52
C MET A 50 5.52 -18.04 2.35
N ASN A 51 6.01 -18.21 3.57
CA ASN A 51 5.62 -19.34 4.41
C ASN A 51 4.33 -19.06 5.19
N SER A 52 3.93 -17.80 5.33
CA SER A 52 2.71 -17.42 6.02
C SER A 52 2.08 -16.15 5.47
N ILE A 53 0.78 -15.99 5.70
CA ILE A 53 0.05 -14.75 5.39
C ILE A 53 0.59 -13.54 6.15
N LEU A 54 1.14 -13.73 7.36
CA LEU A 54 1.68 -12.64 8.18
C LEU A 54 2.97 -12.06 7.60
N GLU A 55 3.87 -12.91 7.08
CA GLU A 55 5.07 -12.46 6.36
C GLU A 55 4.68 -11.59 5.16
N ALA A 56 3.55 -11.93 4.57
CA ALA A 56 3.12 -11.40 3.31
C ALA A 56 2.38 -10.06 3.44
N GLU A 57 1.59 -9.90 4.50
CA GLU A 57 1.12 -8.59 4.95
C GLU A 57 2.28 -7.67 5.38
N ALA A 58 3.29 -8.22 6.06
CA ALA A 58 4.45 -7.42 6.47
C ALA A 58 5.25 -6.89 5.27
N ILE A 59 5.44 -7.71 4.23
CA ILE A 59 6.11 -7.29 2.99
C ILE A 59 5.27 -6.28 2.21
N ALA A 60 3.95 -6.42 2.19
CA ALA A 60 3.08 -5.42 1.57
C ALA A 60 3.17 -4.04 2.27
N LEU A 61 3.69 -3.96 3.50
CA LEU A 61 3.88 -2.71 4.26
C LEU A 61 5.29 -2.09 4.15
N LEU A 62 6.25 -2.77 3.52
CA LEU A 62 7.63 -2.28 3.35
C LEU A 62 7.75 -1.23 2.24
#